data_AF-B4FFQ2-F1
#
_entry.id   AF-B4FFQ2-F1
#
_cell.length_a   1.000
_cell.length_b   1.000
_cell.length_c   1.000
_cell.angle_alpha   90.00
_cell.angle_beta   90.00
_cell.angle_gamma   90.00
#
_symmetry.space_group_name_H-M   'P 1'
#
loop_
_entity.id
_entity.type
_entity.pdbx_description
1 polymer ?
#
loop_
_entity_poly.entity_id
_entity_poly.type
_entity_poly.pdbx_seq_one_letter_code
_entity_poly.pdbx_strand_id
1 'polypeptide(L)'
;MRAFINREGIDFSDAQNMQPVQEWELAENLQGALEYQTRYSRFQGVANLTLHFSDNFGGDTTKIYYIGLRGEATQNKRDVVATIVYEVMPNPSDHKTKSETGGGFSHVE
;
A
#
# COMPACT_ATOMS: atom_id res chain seq x y z
N MET A 1 -3.59 -14.91 15.80
CA MET A 1 -3.61 -13.89 14.71
C MET A 1 -2.87 -12.65 15.17
N ARG A 2 -1.97 -12.14 14.34
CA ARG A 2 -1.20 -10.93 14.61
C ARG A 2 -1.61 -9.81 13.67
N ALA A 3 -1.77 -8.59 14.18
CA ALA A 3 -2.00 -7.41 13.35
C ALA A 3 -0.84 -6.43 13.41
N PHE A 4 -0.60 -5.82 12.25
CA PHE A 4 0.34 -4.72 12.07
C PHE A 4 -0.38 -3.60 11.34
N ILE A 5 -0.07 -2.35 11.68
CA ILE A 5 -0.67 -1.18 11.03
C ILE A 5 0.41 -0.23 10.51
N ASN A 6 0.06 0.51 9.46
CA ASN A 6 0.83 1.63 8.92
C ASN A 6 2.28 1.27 8.57
N ARG A 7 2.46 0.04 8.08
CA ARG A 7 3.71 -0.45 7.48
C ARG A 7 3.39 -1.10 6.15
N GLU A 8 4.26 -0.89 5.19
CA GLU A 8 4.14 -1.43 3.84
C GLU A 8 5.11 -2.59 3.67
N GLY A 9 4.74 -3.55 2.83
CA GLY A 9 5.63 -4.64 2.43
C GLY A 9 5.98 -5.65 3.52
N ILE A 10 5.16 -5.83 4.56
CA ILE A 10 5.39 -6.87 5.57
C ILE A 10 5.34 -8.25 4.90
N ASP A 11 6.44 -8.97 4.96
CA ASP A 11 6.54 -10.37 4.53
C ASP A 11 6.45 -11.36 5.72
N PHE A 12 6.67 -12.65 5.45
CA PHE A 12 6.62 -13.69 6.48
C PHE A 12 7.76 -13.59 7.51
N SER A 13 8.96 -13.18 7.07
CA SER A 13 10.12 -13.01 7.95
C SER A 13 9.89 -11.84 8.90
N ASP A 14 9.38 -10.74 8.37
CA ASP A 14 8.99 -9.55 9.12
C ASP A 14 7.89 -9.88 10.13
N ALA A 15 6.82 -10.56 9.71
CA ALA A 15 5.70 -10.92 10.58
C ALA A 15 6.09 -11.85 11.75
N GLN A 16 7.20 -12.56 11.63
CA GLN A 16 7.74 -13.43 12.68
C GLN A 16 8.65 -12.69 13.66
N ASN A 17 9.42 -11.71 13.18
CA ASN A 17 10.45 -11.01 13.97
C ASN A 17 9.97 -9.68 14.56
N MET A 18 8.98 -9.04 13.94
CA MET A 18 8.46 -7.76 14.37
C MET A 18 7.44 -7.91 15.49
N GLN A 19 7.42 -6.93 16.39
CA GLN A 19 6.38 -6.83 17.41
C GLN A 19 5.03 -6.46 16.75
N PRO A 20 3.99 -7.29 16.89
CA PRO A 20 2.67 -6.95 16.41
C PRO A 20 2.08 -5.81 17.25
N VAL A 21 1.18 -5.05 16.63
CA VAL A 21 0.43 -4.00 17.31
C VAL A 21 -0.53 -4.62 18.33
N GLN A 22 -1.13 -5.75 17.93
CA GLN A 22 -1.94 -6.59 18.79
C GLN A 22 -1.93 -8.03 18.26
N GLU A 23 -2.05 -8.97 19.18
CA GLU A 23 -2.21 -10.39 18.91
C GLU A 23 -3.49 -10.90 19.57
N TRP A 24 -4.20 -11.79 18.88
CA TRP A 24 -5.41 -12.45 19.37
C TRP A 24 -5.26 -13.95 19.25
N GLU A 25 -5.65 -14.66 20.30
CA GLU A 25 -5.93 -16.08 20.25
C GLU A 25 -7.25 -16.29 19.53
N LEU A 26 -7.21 -16.99 18.40
CA LEU A 26 -8.40 -17.28 17.62
C LEU A 26 -9.07 -18.56 18.14
N ALA A 27 -10.38 -18.66 17.90
CA ALA A 27 -11.17 -19.86 18.14
C ALA A 27 -11.85 -20.26 16.82
N GLU A 28 -12.22 -21.54 16.68
CA GLU A 28 -12.96 -22.00 15.52
C GLU A 28 -14.28 -21.23 15.39
N ASN A 29 -14.50 -20.63 14.22
CA ASN A 29 -15.63 -19.73 13.95
C ASN A 29 -16.44 -20.20 12.74
N LEU A 30 -16.99 -21.42 12.81
CA LEU A 30 -17.70 -22.03 11.68
C LEU A 30 -18.95 -21.24 11.26
N GLN A 31 -19.56 -20.49 12.19
CA GLN A 31 -20.77 -19.70 11.97
C GLN A 31 -20.47 -18.22 11.63
N GLY A 32 -19.21 -17.78 11.68
CA GLY A 32 -18.83 -16.40 11.36
C GLY A 32 -19.31 -15.36 12.38
N ALA A 33 -19.65 -15.75 13.61
CA ALA A 33 -20.24 -14.87 14.63
C ALA A 33 -19.22 -14.27 15.61
N LEU A 34 -17.97 -14.78 15.65
CA LEU A 34 -16.95 -14.26 16.55
C LEU A 34 -16.39 -12.91 16.09
N GLU A 35 -16.35 -11.94 17.01
CA GLU A 35 -15.74 -10.63 16.84
C GLU A 35 -14.54 -10.48 17.78
N TYR A 36 -13.42 -9.99 17.26
CA TYR A 36 -12.19 -9.75 18.03
C TYR A 36 -11.98 -8.25 18.25
N GLN A 37 -12.00 -7.82 19.51
CA GLN A 37 -11.89 -6.42 19.87
C GLN A 37 -10.45 -5.90 19.72
N THR A 38 -10.30 -4.74 19.08
CA THR A 38 -9.03 -4.00 19.02
C THR A 38 -8.86 -3.07 20.22
N ARG A 39 -7.63 -2.90 20.71
CA ARG A 39 -7.33 -1.84 21.68
C ARG A 39 -7.34 -0.49 20.97
N TYR A 40 -8.42 0.27 21.13
CA TYR A 40 -8.63 1.55 20.44
C TYR A 40 -7.39 2.47 20.41
N SER A 41 -6.70 2.62 21.53
CA SER A 41 -5.49 3.46 21.65
C SER A 41 -4.32 3.04 20.75
N ARG A 42 -4.30 1.79 20.28
CA ARG A 42 -3.26 1.24 19.40
C ARG A 42 -3.66 1.28 17.92
N PHE A 43 -4.96 1.47 17.62
CA PHE A 43 -5.54 1.42 16.28
C PHE A 43 -6.09 2.79 15.84
N GLN A 44 -5.36 3.86 16.16
CA GLN A 44 -5.67 5.21 15.69
C GLN A 44 -5.05 5.49 14.33
N GLY A 45 -5.79 6.12 13.42
CA GLY A 45 -5.25 6.55 12.12
C GLY A 45 -4.70 5.41 11.26
N VAL A 46 -5.45 4.30 11.18
CA VAL A 46 -5.03 3.11 10.41
C VAL A 46 -5.21 3.39 8.92
N ALA A 47 -4.09 3.53 8.21
CA ALA A 47 -4.03 3.65 6.77
C ALA A 47 -3.83 2.28 6.11
N ASN A 48 -2.90 1.46 6.64
CA ASN A 48 -2.62 0.12 6.13
C ASN A 48 -2.80 -0.89 7.28
N LEU A 49 -3.41 -2.05 7.01
CA LEU A 49 -3.60 -3.14 7.96
C LEU A 49 -3.09 -4.44 7.36
N THR A 50 -2.19 -5.12 8.06
CA THR A 50 -1.71 -6.46 7.72
C THR A 50 -2.13 -7.43 8.81
N LEU A 51 -2.78 -8.54 8.43
CA LEU A 51 -3.18 -9.63 9.31
C LEU A 51 -2.38 -10.89 8.98
N HIS A 52 -1.65 -11.41 9.97
CA HIS A 52 -0.87 -12.63 9.84
C HIS A 52 -1.50 -13.76 10.66
N PHE A 53 -1.77 -14.87 9.98
CA PHE A 53 -2.36 -16.09 10.54
C PHE A 53 -1.28 -17.18 10.57
N SER A 54 -0.55 -17.24 11.68
CA SER A 54 0.62 -18.12 11.83
C SER A 54 0.29 -19.59 12.07
N ASP A 55 -0.95 -19.90 12.48
CA ASP A 55 -1.38 -21.26 12.82
C ASP A 55 -2.89 -21.42 12.58
N ASN A 56 -3.37 -22.66 12.67
CA ASN A 56 -4.76 -23.06 12.49
C ASN A 56 -5.21 -24.12 13.52
N PHE A 57 -6.43 -24.62 13.36
CA PHE A 57 -7.06 -25.54 14.32
C PHE A 57 -6.82 -27.03 14.00
N GLY A 58 -5.61 -27.38 13.56
CA GLY A 58 -5.20 -28.76 13.28
C GLY A 58 -5.53 -29.27 11.88
N GLY A 59 -5.79 -28.37 10.93
CA GLY A 59 -6.01 -28.71 9.53
C GLY A 59 -4.80 -28.43 8.64
N ASP A 60 -4.77 -29.01 7.44
CA ASP A 60 -3.66 -28.78 6.49
C ASP A 60 -3.66 -27.36 5.89
N THR A 61 -4.80 -26.67 5.92
CA THR A 61 -4.95 -25.35 5.30
C THR A 61 -5.93 -24.47 6.07
N THR A 62 -5.51 -23.24 6.34
CA THR A 62 -6.37 -22.20 6.90
C THR A 62 -7.29 -21.65 5.81
N LYS A 63 -8.60 -21.74 6.02
CA LYS A 63 -9.60 -21.14 5.13
C LYS A 63 -10.27 -19.97 5.84
N ILE A 64 -10.16 -18.78 5.25
CA ILE A 64 -10.81 -17.57 5.75
C ILE A 64 -11.91 -17.20 4.76
N TYR A 65 -13.17 -17.33 5.20
CA TYR A 65 -14.32 -17.02 4.37
C TYR A 65 -14.68 -15.53 4.38
N TYR A 66 -14.48 -14.87 5.54
CA TYR A 66 -14.89 -13.49 5.73
C TYR A 66 -14.01 -12.78 6.76
N ILE A 67 -13.72 -11.51 6.50
CA ILE A 67 -13.09 -10.59 7.45
C ILE A 67 -13.95 -9.33 7.48
N GLY A 68 -14.58 -9.08 8.64
CA GLY A 68 -15.31 -7.85 8.90
C GLY A 68 -14.44 -6.89 9.69
N LEU A 69 -14.28 -5.65 9.20
CA LEU A 69 -13.61 -4.57 9.92
C LEU A 69 -14.66 -3.57 10.39
N ARG A 70 -14.68 -3.26 11.69
CA ARG A 70 -15.60 -2.32 12.30
C ARG A 70 -14.82 -1.14 12.88
N GLY A 71 -15.21 0.07 12.50
CA GLY A 71 -14.59 1.30 12.96
C GLY A 71 -15.18 2.52 12.27
N GLU A 72 -14.63 3.69 12.58
CA GLU A 72 -15.00 4.94 11.95
C GLU A 72 -13.94 5.34 10.91
N ALA A 73 -14.38 5.63 9.69
CA ALA A 73 -13.48 6.09 8.64
C ALA A 73 -13.26 7.61 8.77
N THR A 74 -12.00 8.02 8.93
CA THR A 74 -11.62 9.44 9.08
C THR A 74 -11.62 10.23 7.76
N GLN A 75 -11.97 9.62 6.63
CA GLN A 75 -12.02 10.23 5.28
C GLN A 75 -10.76 10.98 4.81
N ASN A 76 -9.62 10.80 5.47
CA ASN A 76 -8.36 11.41 5.05
C ASN A 76 -7.94 10.85 3.68
N LYS A 77 -8.07 11.68 2.64
CA LYS A 77 -7.54 11.36 1.30
C LYS A 77 -6.02 11.31 1.41
N ARG A 78 -5.44 10.12 1.21
CA ARG A 78 -4.04 10.05 0.78
C ARG A 78 -4.03 10.60 -0.64
N ASP A 79 -3.42 11.76 -0.84
CA ASP A 79 -3.09 12.25 -2.19
C ASP A 79 -2.15 11.22 -2.82
N VAL A 80 -2.74 10.22 -3.49
CA VAL A 80 -2.02 9.46 -4.50
C VAL A 80 -1.78 10.47 -5.60
N VAL A 81 -0.53 10.99 -5.67
CA VAL A 81 -0.02 11.94 -6.66
C VAL A 81 -0.92 12.02 -7.90
N ALA A 82 -1.86 12.97 -7.89
CA ALA A 82 -2.92 13.06 -8.89
C ALA A 82 -2.47 13.75 -10.19
N THR A 83 -1.18 14.06 -10.32
CA THR A 83 -0.60 14.64 -11.53
C THR A 83 0.41 13.67 -12.11
N ILE A 84 -0.07 12.60 -12.74
CA ILE A 84 0.75 11.83 -13.68
C ILE A 84 0.33 12.28 -15.08
N VAL A 85 1.13 13.14 -15.69
CA VAL A 85 0.98 13.49 -17.11
C VAL A 85 1.70 12.42 -17.91
N TYR A 86 0.94 11.52 -18.54
CA TYR A 86 1.47 10.64 -19.58
C TYR A 86 1.43 11.38 -20.91
N GLU A 87 2.58 11.85 -21.39
CA GLU A 87 2.71 12.40 -22.74
C GLU A 87 3.14 11.30 -23.72
N VAL A 88 2.34 11.08 -24.77
CA VAL A 88 2.61 10.07 -25.81
C VAL A 88 3.63 10.58 -26.84
N MET A 89 3.87 11.88 -26.89
CA MET A 89 4.86 12.51 -27.77
C MET A 89 5.69 13.52 -26.97
N PRO A 90 7.01 13.58 -27.18
CA PRO A 90 7.87 14.51 -26.45
C PRO A 90 7.48 15.95 -26.74
N ASN A 91 7.42 16.79 -25.69
CA ASN A 91 7.25 18.23 -25.85
C ASN A 91 8.40 18.82 -26.69
N PRO A 92 8.14 19.37 -27.89
CA PRO A 92 9.18 19.92 -28.77
C PRO A 92 9.86 21.17 -28.18
N SER A 93 9.30 21.76 -27.12
CA SER A 93 9.90 22.89 -26.41
C SER A 93 11.08 22.47 -25.50
N ASP A 94 11.11 21.22 -25.05
CA ASP A 94 12.16 20.70 -24.15
C ASP A 94 13.38 20.12 -24.89
N HIS A 95 13.25 19.86 -26.19
CA HIS A 95 14.34 19.42 -27.03
C HIS A 95 14.80 20.54 -27.97
N LYS A 96 15.74 21.36 -27.50
CA LYS A 96 16.43 22.33 -28.37
C LYS A 96 17.29 21.58 -29.39
N THR A 97 16.79 21.39 -30.60
CA THR A 97 17.60 20.91 -31.71
C THR A 97 18.66 21.95 -32.04
N LYS A 98 19.94 21.60 -31.93
CA LYS A 98 21.04 22.41 -32.46
C LYS A 98 20.80 22.55 -33.97
N SER A 99 20.40 23.74 -34.40
CA SER A 99 20.32 24.09 -35.82
C SER A 99 21.74 24.08 -36.39
N GLU A 100 22.14 22.97 -37.00
CA GLU A 100 23.17 22.97 -38.02
C GLU A 100 22.49 23.21 -39.38
N THR A 101 22.83 24.32 -40.04
CA THR A 101 23.48 24.40 -41.37
C THR A 101 22.97 25.61 -42.14
N GLY A 102 23.87 26.51 -42.51
CA GLY A 102 23.60 27.62 -43.44
C GLY A 102 24.90 28.30 -43.84
N GLY A 103 25.69 27.62 -44.67
CA GLY A 103 26.93 28.11 -45.26
C GLY A 103 26.78 29.45 -45.98
N GLY A 104 27.84 30.25 -45.92
CA GLY A 104 27.82 31.66 -46.27
C GLY A 104 27.76 31.99 -47.75
N PHE A 105 27.55 33.29 -48.01
CA PHE A 105 28.13 34.01 -49.14
C PHE A 105 28.48 35.42 -48.69
N SER A 106 29.72 35.81 -48.98
CA SER A 106 30.28 37.15 -48.89
C SER A 106 29.67 38.11 -49.90
N HIS A 107 29.48 39.38 -49.54
CA HIS A 107 29.75 40.47 -50.47
C HIS A 107 30.22 41.73 -49.73
N VAL A 108 31.21 42.36 -50.35
CA VAL A 108 31.97 43.56 -49.98
C VAL A 108 31.53 44.70 -50.89
N GLU A 109 31.09 45.81 -50.32
CA GLU A 109 31.57 47.20 -50.51
C GLU A 109 30.77 48.13 -49.59
#